data_AF-A0A972WBV4-F1
#
_entry.id   AF-A0A972WBV4-F1
#
_cell.length_a   1.000
_cell.length_b   1.000
_cell.length_c   1.000
_cell.angle_alpha   90.00
_cell.angle_beta   90.00
_cell.angle_gamma   90.00
#
_symmetry.space_group_name_H-M   'P 1'
#
loop_
_entity.id
_entity.type
_entity.pdbx_description
1 polymer ?
#
loop_
_entity_poly.entity_id
_entity_poly.type
_entity_poly.pdbx_seq_one_letter_code
_entity_poly.pdbx_strand_id
1 'polypeptide(L)'
;NKATGPLFKVVDTPEQMVALGEAKLRDYVKTIGLFNTKAKNVIGLSQRLIDEHGAQVPNDRDALEALPGVGRKTASVVMNMAFGAPTIAVDTHIFRISNRTGLAPGKTPLAVEKGLEKHTPEKWKLHAHHWLILHGRYVCKARKPLCGTCVVNDLCRYKAKETA
;
A
#
# COMPACT_ATOMS: atom_id res chain seq x y z
N ASN A 1 1.66 -0.17 13.08
CA ASN A 1 0.39 0.52 13.40
C ASN A 1 -0.02 0.07 14.81
N LYS A 2 -0.28 0.99 15.75
CA LYS A 2 -0.61 0.64 17.14
C LYS A 2 -2.12 0.47 17.39
N ALA A 3 -2.97 1.02 16.52
CA ALA A 3 -4.43 1.06 16.73
C ALA A 3 -5.13 -0.26 16.43
N THR A 4 -4.63 -1.03 15.45
CA THR A 4 -5.28 -2.27 15.00
C THR A 4 -5.18 -3.41 16.01
N GLY A 5 -4.14 -3.42 16.86
CA GLY A 5 -3.94 -4.48 17.85
C GLY A 5 -5.09 -4.60 18.85
N PRO A 6 -5.47 -3.53 19.56
CA PRO A 6 -6.64 -3.54 20.44
C PRO A 6 -7.96 -3.76 19.70
N LEU A 7 -8.14 -3.14 18.52
CA LEU A 7 -9.36 -3.26 17.73
C LEU A 7 -9.63 -4.70 17.28
N PHE A 8 -8.64 -5.36 16.69
CA PHE A 8 -8.81 -6.71 16.14
C PHE A 8 -8.84 -7.83 17.19
N LYS A 9 -8.73 -7.51 18.48
CA LYS A 9 -9.04 -8.45 19.57
C LYS A 9 -10.54 -8.57 19.82
N VAL A 10 -11.32 -7.59 19.39
CA VAL A 10 -12.77 -7.52 19.65
C VAL A 10 -13.61 -7.53 18.38
N VAL A 11 -13.01 -7.28 17.22
CA VAL A 11 -13.67 -7.26 15.91
C VAL A 11 -12.76 -7.89 14.86
N ASP A 12 -13.21 -8.98 14.24
CA ASP A 12 -12.49 -9.68 13.17
C ASP A 12 -13.34 -9.94 11.91
N THR A 13 -14.62 -9.56 11.92
CA THR A 13 -15.56 -9.71 10.79
C THR A 13 -16.22 -8.37 10.39
N PRO A 14 -16.67 -8.22 9.12
CA PRO A 14 -17.45 -7.06 8.69
C PRO A 14 -18.70 -6.81 9.53
N GLU A 15 -19.42 -7.86 9.90
CA GLU A 15 -20.65 -7.79 10.71
C GLU A 15 -20.36 -7.23 12.10
N GLN A 16 -19.31 -7.73 12.76
CA GLN A 16 -18.87 -7.19 14.03
C GLN A 16 -18.39 -5.74 13.91
N MET A 17 -17.76 -5.37 12.78
CA MET A 17 -17.32 -3.99 12.53
C MET A 17 -18.51 -3.03 12.39
N VAL A 18 -19.56 -3.44 11.67
CA VAL A 18 -20.81 -2.68 11.58
C VAL A 18 -21.49 -2.61 12.96
N ALA A 19 -21.58 -3.73 13.69
CA ALA A 19 -22.17 -3.77 15.02
C ALA A 19 -21.39 -2.95 16.06
N LEU A 20 -20.07 -2.83 15.93
CA LEU A 20 -19.23 -1.96 16.75
C LEU A 20 -19.68 -0.49 16.61
N GLY A 21 -20.02 -0.08 15.39
CA GLY A 21 -20.49 1.25 15.06
C GLY A 21 -19.37 2.29 14.95
N GLU A 22 -19.65 3.37 14.21
CA GLU A 22 -18.66 4.38 13.85
C GLU A 22 -18.06 5.09 15.07
N ALA A 23 -18.88 5.43 16.07
CA ALA A 23 -18.42 6.17 17.25
C ALA A 23 -17.33 5.40 18.03
N LYS A 24 -17.59 4.12 18.33
CA LYS A 24 -16.59 3.27 19.01
C LYS A 24 -15.38 3.02 18.13
N LEU A 25 -15.56 2.82 16.83
CA LEU A 25 -14.44 2.66 15.90
C LEU A 25 -13.52 3.89 15.91
N ARG A 26 -14.08 5.11 15.91
CA ARG A 26 -13.31 6.36 16.00
C ARG A 26 -12.41 6.35 17.24
N ASP A 27 -12.88 5.87 18.39
CA ASP A 27 -12.07 5.77 19.60
C ASP A 27 -10.86 4.83 19.45
N TYR A 28 -11.03 3.70 18.78
CA TYR A 28 -9.92 2.78 18.47
C TYR A 28 -8.89 3.42 17.52
N VAL A 29 -9.35 4.18 16.52
CA VAL A 29 -8.47 4.71 15.47
C VAL A 29 -8.07 6.17 15.65
N LYS A 30 -8.45 6.85 16.74
CA LYS A 30 -8.22 8.29 16.97
C LYS A 30 -6.76 8.75 16.90
N THR A 31 -5.82 7.82 17.10
CA THR A 31 -4.38 8.09 16.99
C THR A 31 -3.89 8.15 15.54
N ILE A 32 -4.73 7.81 14.57
CA ILE A 32 -4.41 7.81 13.14
C ILE A 32 -4.92 9.10 12.51
N GLY A 33 -4.08 9.77 11.69
CA GLY A 33 -4.53 10.92 10.92
C GLY A 33 -5.72 10.61 10.02
N LEU A 34 -6.66 11.56 9.89
CA LEU A 34 -7.93 11.42 9.15
C LEU A 34 -8.89 10.36 9.75
N PHE A 35 -8.81 10.07 11.05
CA PHE A 35 -9.59 9.00 11.69
C PHE A 35 -11.10 9.14 11.52
N ASN A 36 -11.66 10.36 11.51
CA ASN A 36 -13.10 10.57 11.31
C ASN A 36 -13.57 9.99 9.95
N THR A 37 -12.93 10.42 8.86
CA THR A 37 -13.24 9.92 7.52
C THR A 37 -12.93 8.44 7.38
N LYS A 38 -11.83 7.96 8.00
CA LYS A 38 -11.47 6.54 7.97
C LYS A 38 -12.48 5.66 8.68
N ALA A 39 -12.97 6.07 9.85
CA ALA A 39 -13.98 5.31 10.59
C ALA A 39 -15.27 5.20 9.76
N LYS A 40 -15.76 6.32 9.21
CA LYS A 40 -16.90 6.32 8.30
C LYS A 40 -16.71 5.36 7.12
N ASN A 41 -15.56 5.43 6.46
CA ASN A 41 -15.25 4.57 5.32
C ASN A 41 -15.16 3.09 5.71
N VAL A 42 -14.56 2.76 6.86
CA VAL A 42 -14.45 1.36 7.33
C VAL A 42 -15.82 0.78 7.64
N ILE A 43 -16.73 1.54 8.27
CA ILE A 43 -18.11 1.10 8.50
C ILE A 43 -18.83 0.91 7.17
N GLY A 44 -18.77 1.90 6.27
CA GLY A 44 -19.42 1.80 4.95
C GLY A 44 -18.86 0.67 4.08
N LEU A 45 -17.54 0.43 4.15
CA LEU A 45 -16.89 -0.70 3.50
C LEU A 45 -17.39 -2.01 4.08
N SER A 46 -17.45 -2.14 5.40
CA SER A 46 -17.91 -3.37 6.06
C SER A 46 -19.36 -3.68 5.70
N GLN A 47 -20.22 -2.65 5.66
CA GLN A 47 -21.60 -2.79 5.21
C GLN A 47 -21.68 -3.26 3.74
N ARG A 48 -20.90 -2.64 2.84
CA ARG A 48 -20.87 -3.05 1.43
C ARG A 48 -20.38 -4.50 1.24
N LEU A 49 -19.42 -4.95 2.04
CA LEU A 49 -18.98 -6.35 1.99
C LEU A 49 -20.12 -7.31 2.37
N ILE A 50 -20.91 -6.98 3.38
CA ILE A 50 -22.07 -7.79 3.80
C ILE A 50 -23.11 -7.83 2.67
N ASP A 51 -23.49 -6.66 2.17
CA ASP A 51 -24.62 -6.51 1.24
C ASP A 51 -24.31 -7.08 -0.15
N GLU A 52 -23.09 -6.87 -0.67
CA GLU A 52 -22.75 -7.12 -2.07
C GLU A 52 -21.76 -8.30 -2.26
N HIS A 53 -21.06 -8.71 -1.20
CA HIS A 53 -19.96 -9.68 -1.30
C HIS A 53 -20.02 -10.82 -0.27
N GLY A 54 -21.17 -11.03 0.39
CA GLY A 54 -21.34 -12.12 1.35
C GLY A 54 -20.34 -12.07 2.52
N ALA A 55 -20.00 -10.86 2.96
CA ALA A 55 -19.01 -10.55 3.99
C ALA A 55 -17.58 -11.02 3.68
N GLN A 56 -17.27 -11.32 2.42
CA GLN A 56 -15.92 -11.70 1.98
C GLN A 56 -15.25 -10.55 1.23
N VAL A 57 -13.94 -10.40 1.41
CA VAL A 57 -13.14 -9.45 0.63
C VAL A 57 -13.05 -9.96 -0.81
N PRO A 58 -13.49 -9.18 -1.83
CA PRO A 58 -13.49 -9.65 -3.21
C PRO A 58 -12.07 -9.76 -3.76
N ASN A 59 -11.78 -10.85 -4.48
CA ASN A 59 -10.56 -11.02 -5.26
C ASN A 59 -10.69 -10.41 -6.66
N ASP A 60 -11.09 -9.13 -6.70
CA ASP A 60 -11.21 -8.35 -7.93
C ASP A 60 -10.83 -6.89 -7.64
N ARG A 61 -9.96 -6.32 -8.48
CA ARG A 61 -9.44 -4.98 -8.24
C ARG A 61 -10.52 -3.91 -8.35
N ASP A 62 -11.40 -4.02 -9.34
CA ASP A 62 -12.37 -2.97 -9.63
C ASP A 62 -13.49 -2.99 -8.57
N ALA A 63 -13.88 -4.19 -8.08
CA ALA A 63 -14.73 -4.36 -6.91
C ALA A 63 -14.08 -3.78 -5.64
N LEU A 64 -12.78 -4.03 -5.41
CA LEU A 64 -12.05 -3.42 -4.29
C LEU A 64 -12.03 -1.90 -4.40
N GLU A 65 -11.76 -1.32 -5.58
CA GLU A 65 -11.77 0.14 -5.80
C GLU A 65 -13.16 0.76 -5.63
N ALA A 66 -14.23 -0.01 -5.79
CA ALA A 66 -15.56 0.46 -5.49
C ALA A 66 -15.79 0.62 -3.98
N LEU A 67 -15.05 -0.07 -3.10
CA LEU A 67 -15.24 0.02 -1.65
C LEU A 67 -14.89 1.41 -1.10
N PRO A 68 -15.67 1.96 -0.14
CA PRO A 68 -15.39 3.25 0.47
C PRO A 68 -13.97 3.36 1.04
N GLY A 69 -13.23 4.39 0.61
CA GLY A 69 -11.87 4.66 1.08
C GLY A 69 -10.77 3.77 0.47
N VAL A 70 -11.12 2.89 -0.47
CA VAL A 70 -10.17 2.05 -1.21
C VAL A 70 -9.92 2.66 -2.58
N GLY A 71 -8.74 3.24 -2.77
CA GLY A 71 -8.27 3.63 -4.11
C GLY A 71 -7.40 2.55 -4.74
N ARG A 72 -7.02 2.75 -6.01
CA ARG A 72 -6.14 1.88 -6.82
C ARG A 72 -4.94 1.30 -6.07
N LYS A 73 -4.21 2.15 -5.34
CA LYS A 73 -3.03 1.73 -4.58
C LYS A 73 -3.42 0.72 -3.50
N THR A 74 -4.50 0.99 -2.76
CA THR A 74 -4.97 0.09 -1.70
C THR A 74 -5.47 -1.22 -2.29
N ALA A 75 -6.29 -1.17 -3.34
CA ALA A 75 -6.76 -2.36 -4.04
C ALA A 75 -5.59 -3.21 -4.55
N SER A 76 -4.60 -2.59 -5.18
CA SER A 76 -3.40 -3.28 -5.69
C SER A 76 -2.58 -3.95 -4.57
N VAL A 77 -2.46 -3.32 -3.39
CA VAL A 77 -1.80 -3.95 -2.24
C VAL A 77 -2.58 -5.15 -1.73
N VAL A 78 -3.91 -5.07 -1.65
CA VAL A 78 -4.76 -6.20 -1.23
C VAL A 78 -4.63 -7.35 -2.23
N MET A 79 -4.72 -7.07 -3.53
CA MET A 79 -4.54 -8.08 -4.59
C MET A 79 -3.18 -8.78 -4.48
N ASN A 80 -2.10 -8.05 -4.21
CA ASN A 80 -0.77 -8.64 -4.04
C ASN A 80 -0.65 -9.48 -2.77
N MET A 81 -1.09 -8.94 -1.62
CA MET A 81 -0.82 -9.54 -0.31
C MET A 81 -1.79 -10.61 0.11
N ALA A 82 -3.07 -10.42 -0.17
CA ALA A 82 -4.10 -11.38 0.23
C ALA A 82 -4.32 -12.44 -0.85
N PHE A 83 -4.19 -12.07 -2.13
CA PHE A 83 -4.57 -12.93 -3.26
C PHE A 83 -3.40 -13.34 -4.17
N GLY A 84 -2.16 -12.92 -3.87
CA GLY A 84 -0.98 -13.35 -4.62
C GLY A 84 -0.87 -12.79 -6.04
N ALA A 85 -1.61 -11.72 -6.37
CA ALA A 85 -1.52 -11.09 -7.68
C ALA A 85 -0.17 -10.38 -7.86
N PRO A 86 0.49 -10.48 -9.04
CA PRO A 86 1.81 -9.89 -9.28
C PRO A 86 1.76 -8.38 -9.56
N THR A 87 0.98 -7.63 -8.77
CA THR A 87 0.82 -6.16 -8.90
C THR A 87 1.91 -5.41 -8.13
N ILE A 88 2.32 -4.24 -8.65
CA ILE A 88 3.35 -3.39 -8.01
C ILE A 88 2.75 -2.03 -7.66
N ALA A 89 2.03 -1.98 -6.54
CA ALA A 89 1.38 -0.75 -6.08
C ALA A 89 2.41 0.36 -5.80
N VAL A 90 2.25 1.54 -6.40
CA VAL A 90 3.23 2.64 -6.26
C VAL A 90 2.84 3.60 -5.14
N ASP A 91 3.67 3.69 -4.11
CA ASP A 91 3.57 4.71 -3.06
C ASP A 91 4.68 5.78 -3.19
N THR A 92 4.80 6.66 -2.21
CA THR A 92 5.83 7.73 -2.22
C THR A 92 7.26 7.19 -2.15
N HIS A 93 7.48 6.00 -1.58
CA HIS A 93 8.80 5.37 -1.56
C HIS A 93 9.11 4.82 -2.94
N ILE A 94 8.23 3.97 -3.49
CA ILE A 94 8.43 3.33 -4.79
C ILE A 94 8.49 4.36 -5.93
N PHE A 95 7.65 5.39 -5.88
CA PHE A 95 7.70 6.49 -6.85
C PHE A 95 9.06 7.18 -6.86
N ARG A 96 9.61 7.48 -5.67
CA ARG A 96 10.92 8.12 -5.54
C ARG A 96 12.05 7.23 -6.03
N ILE A 97 12.09 5.97 -5.60
CA ILE A 97 13.20 5.09 -6.00
C ILE A 97 13.16 4.79 -7.50
N SER A 98 11.98 4.62 -8.09
CA SER A 98 11.83 4.29 -9.51
C SER A 98 12.37 5.42 -10.39
N ASN A 99 12.11 6.67 -9.99
CA ASN A 99 12.66 7.85 -10.64
C ASN A 99 14.17 8.05 -10.36
N ARG A 100 14.63 7.87 -9.11
CA ARG A 100 16.06 8.04 -8.78
C ARG A 100 16.96 7.00 -9.43
N THR A 101 16.59 5.73 -9.35
CA THR A 101 17.39 4.61 -9.87
C THR A 101 17.30 4.51 -11.40
N GLY A 102 16.23 5.03 -11.99
CA GLY A 102 15.93 4.87 -13.41
C GLY A 102 15.24 3.55 -13.76
N LEU A 103 14.77 2.79 -12.76
CA LEU A 103 14.10 1.50 -12.96
C LEU A 103 12.78 1.63 -13.74
N ALA A 104 11.99 2.66 -13.42
CA ALA A 104 10.72 2.96 -14.10
C ALA A 104 10.39 4.46 -13.90
N PRO A 105 11.09 5.37 -14.59
CA PRO A 105 10.84 6.80 -14.45
C PRO A 105 9.45 7.17 -14.96
N GLY A 106 8.77 8.07 -14.24
CA GLY A 106 7.41 8.46 -14.57
C GLY A 106 6.94 9.67 -13.77
N LYS A 107 6.11 10.50 -14.40
CA LYS A 107 5.55 11.72 -13.78
C LYS A 107 4.36 11.43 -12.84
N THR A 108 3.72 10.28 -13.00
CA THR A 108 2.55 9.87 -12.20
C THR A 108 2.76 8.47 -11.61
N PRO A 109 2.14 8.14 -10.46
CA PRO A 109 2.20 6.79 -9.89
C PRO A 109 1.80 5.71 -10.89
N LEU A 110 0.75 5.95 -11.69
CA LEU A 110 0.28 5.01 -12.72
C LEU A 110 1.33 4.78 -13.83
N ALA A 111 2.06 5.82 -14.24
CA ALA A 111 3.13 5.66 -15.22
C ALA A 111 4.29 4.82 -14.67
N VAL A 112 4.65 5.04 -13.39
CA VAL A 112 5.66 4.24 -12.70
C VAL A 112 5.20 2.80 -12.53
N GLU A 113 3.95 2.58 -12.13
CA GLU A 113 3.33 1.24 -11.94
C GLU A 113 3.42 0.43 -13.23
N LYS A 114 2.89 0.97 -14.34
CA LYS A 114 2.98 0.33 -15.67
C LYS A 114 4.42 0.07 -16.09
N GLY A 115 5.34 0.98 -15.78
CA GLY A 115 6.76 0.81 -16.03
C GLY A 115 7.34 -0.36 -15.23
N LEU A 116 7.07 -0.44 -13.94
CA LEU A 116 7.57 -1.53 -13.08
C LEU A 116 6.99 -2.88 -13.51
N GLU A 117 5.70 -2.96 -13.79
CA GLU A 117 5.04 -4.19 -14.26
C GLU A 117 5.58 -4.65 -15.62
N LYS A 118 5.94 -3.71 -16.50
CA LYS A 118 6.54 -4.05 -17.80
C LYS A 118 7.98 -4.56 -17.68
N HIS A 119 8.80 -3.96 -16.85
CA HIS A 119 10.25 -4.24 -16.81
C HIS A 119 10.65 -5.29 -15.75
N THR A 120 9.79 -5.57 -14.78
CA THR A 120 10.08 -6.57 -13.74
C THR A 120 9.79 -7.96 -14.28
N PRO A 121 10.78 -8.89 -14.29
CA PRO A 121 10.53 -10.28 -14.69
C PRO A 121 9.46 -10.95 -13.82
N GLU A 122 8.61 -11.80 -14.42
CA GLU A 122 7.47 -12.46 -13.75
C GLU A 122 7.84 -13.10 -12.41
N LYS A 123 8.96 -13.85 -12.37
CA LYS A 123 9.46 -14.52 -11.16
C LYS A 123 9.71 -13.60 -9.97
N TRP A 124 9.85 -12.29 -10.21
CA TRP A 124 10.12 -11.29 -9.18
C TRP A 124 8.93 -10.38 -8.87
N LYS A 125 7.91 -10.31 -9.74
CA LYS A 125 6.83 -9.31 -9.64
C LYS A 125 6.10 -9.36 -8.31
N LEU A 126 5.77 -10.57 -7.83
CA LEU A 126 5.04 -10.78 -6.58
C LEU A 126 5.72 -10.08 -5.39
N HIS A 127 7.05 -10.16 -5.30
CA HIS A 127 7.82 -9.63 -4.17
C HIS A 127 8.47 -8.27 -4.45
N ALA A 128 8.55 -7.85 -5.72
CA ALA A 128 9.18 -6.59 -6.11
C ALA A 128 8.59 -5.40 -5.33
N HIS A 129 7.26 -5.34 -5.14
CA HIS A 129 6.63 -4.31 -4.33
C HIS A 129 7.26 -4.17 -2.94
N HIS A 130 7.47 -5.29 -2.24
CA HIS A 130 8.03 -5.32 -0.89
C HIS A 130 9.50 -4.90 -0.84
N TRP A 131 10.31 -5.40 -1.77
CA TRP A 131 11.72 -5.02 -1.82
C TRP A 131 11.88 -3.53 -2.09
N LEU A 132 11.10 -3.01 -3.03
CA LEU A 132 11.11 -1.60 -3.43
C LEU A 132 10.64 -0.69 -2.27
N ILE A 133 9.53 -1.00 -1.59
CA ILE A 133 9.07 -0.17 -0.46
C ILE A 133 10.05 -0.18 0.71
N LEU A 134 10.62 -1.34 1.05
CA LEU A 134 11.61 -1.48 2.13
C LEU A 134 12.90 -0.73 1.80
N HIS A 135 13.40 -0.88 0.58
CA HIS A 135 14.58 -0.16 0.11
C HIS A 135 14.36 1.36 0.14
N GLY A 136 13.22 1.83 -0.35
CA GLY A 136 12.87 3.25 -0.28
C GLY A 136 12.71 3.76 1.15
N ARG A 137 12.17 2.95 2.06
CA ARG A 137 11.97 3.35 3.46
C ARG A 137 13.27 3.43 4.25
N TYR A 138 14.15 2.43 4.11
CA TYR A 138 15.29 2.26 5.00
C TYR A 138 16.63 2.70 4.39
N VAL A 139 16.78 2.64 3.07
CA VAL A 139 18.04 2.95 2.36
C VAL A 139 17.92 4.23 1.55
N CYS A 140 17.07 4.24 0.52
CA CYS A 140 16.88 5.39 -0.38
C CYS A 140 15.89 6.41 0.21
N LYS A 141 16.21 6.92 1.40
CA LYS A 141 15.40 7.89 2.16
C LYS A 141 15.18 9.18 1.37
N ALA A 142 14.10 9.91 1.67
CA ALA A 142 13.70 11.09 0.91
C ALA A 142 14.76 12.21 0.94
N ARG A 143 15.31 12.52 2.13
CA ARG A 143 16.28 13.62 2.31
C ARG A 143 17.73 13.16 2.10
N LYS A 144 18.26 12.36 3.03
CA LYS A 144 19.63 11.83 3.01
C LYS A 144 19.61 10.33 2.68
N PRO A 145 19.67 9.93 1.39
CA PRO A 145 19.73 8.52 1.03
C PRO A 145 21.07 7.93 1.47
N LEU A 146 21.07 6.68 1.95
CA LEU A 146 22.27 5.98 2.39
C LEU A 146 22.99 5.36 1.18
N CYS A 147 23.48 6.18 0.25
CA CYS A 147 24.07 5.67 -0.99
C CYS A 147 25.36 4.88 -0.74
N GLY A 148 26.19 5.25 0.24
CA GLY A 148 27.42 4.52 0.58
C GLY A 148 27.20 3.07 1.02
N THR A 149 26.05 2.73 1.61
CA THR A 149 25.70 1.36 2.03
C THR A 149 24.64 0.70 1.15
N CYS A 150 24.30 1.33 0.02
CA CYS A 150 23.27 0.85 -0.88
C CYS A 150 23.79 -0.33 -1.73
N VAL A 151 23.15 -1.48 -1.60
CA VAL A 151 23.49 -2.74 -2.32
C VAL A 151 23.33 -2.68 -3.84
N VAL A 152 22.72 -1.62 -4.38
CA VAL A 152 22.53 -1.40 -5.82
C VAL A 152 23.09 -0.04 -6.24
N ASN A 153 24.07 0.50 -5.50
CA ASN A 153 24.64 1.81 -5.78
C ASN A 153 25.23 1.87 -7.19
N ASP A 154 26.04 0.88 -7.55
CA ASP A 154 26.72 0.72 -8.83
C ASP A 154 25.74 0.72 -10.02
N LEU A 155 24.55 0.14 -9.84
CA LEU A 155 23.49 0.10 -10.86
C LEU A 155 22.60 1.36 -10.87
N CYS A 156 22.58 2.13 -9.78
CA CYS A 156 21.67 3.26 -9.59
C CYS A 156 22.08 4.47 -10.45
N ARG A 157 21.13 5.04 -11.22
CA ARG A 157 21.37 6.21 -12.08
C ARG A 157 21.18 7.57 -11.40
N TYR A 158 21.02 7.60 -10.08
CA TYR A 158 20.83 8.86 -9.35
C TYR A 158 22.13 9.68 -9.38
N LYS A 159 22.06 10.96 -9.78
CA LYS A 159 23.26 11.80 -9.93
C LYS A 159 23.77 12.37 -8.61
N ALA A 160 22.90 12.65 -7.65
CA ALA A 160 23.26 13.24 -6.36
C ALA A 160 23.46 12.18 -5.27
N LYS A 161 24.34 11.18 -5.53
CA LYS A 161 24.66 10.13 -4.55
C LYS A 161 25.57 10.69 -3.46
N GLU A 162 25.26 10.39 -2.20
CA GLU A 162 26.11 10.67 -1.04
C GLU A 162 26.79 9.35 -0.60
N THR A 163 28.06 9.17 -0.96
CA THR A 163 28.82 7.93 -0.72
C THR A 163 29.89 8.06 0.36
N ALA A 164 30.08 9.27 0.90
CA ALA A 164 30.98 9.56 2.00
C ALA A 164 30.40 9.13 3.35
#